data_AF-A0A975RW09-F1
#
_entry.id   AF-A0A975RW09-F1
#
_cell.length_a   1.000
_cell.length_b   1.000
_cell.length_c   1.000
_cell.angle_alpha   90.00
_cell.angle_beta   90.00
_cell.angle_gamma   90.00
#
_symmetry.space_group_name_H-M   'P 1'
#
loop_
_entity.id
_entity.type
_entity.pdbx_description
1 polymer ?
#
loop_
_entity_poly.entity_id
_entity_poly.type
_entity_poly.pdbx_seq_one_letter_code
_entity_poly.pdbx_strand_id
1 'polypeptide(L)' 'MRSEMQIHTIARQMFERHGFDAIAEAARNALACERKGEAEEAREWRHIEDAMKMMRGPHQS' A
#
# COMPACT_ATOMS: atom_id res chain seq x y z
N MET A 1 -2.41 9.05 12.14
CA MET A 1 -2.64 7.69 11.61
C MET A 1 -3.98 7.62 10.90
N ARG A 2 -3.97 7.29 9.61
CA ARG A 2 -5.18 6.97 8.83
C ARG A 2 -5.91 5.76 9.44
N SER A 3 -7.23 5.73 9.33
CA SER A 3 -8.02 4.56 9.72
C SER A 3 -7.86 3.41 8.71
N GLU A 4 -8.09 2.17 9.13
CA GLU A 4 -8.05 1.00 8.22
C GLU A 4 -8.97 1.17 7.02
N MET A 5 -10.14 1.77 7.21
CA MET A 5 -11.10 2.05 6.14
C MET A 5 -10.52 3.01 5.09
N GLN A 6 -9.75 4.02 5.52
CA GLN A 6 -9.05 4.93 4.61
C GLN A 6 -7.90 4.21 3.87
N ILE A 7 -7.12 3.38 4.57
CA ILE A 7 -6.07 2.56 3.97
C ILE A 7 -6.63 1.69 2.85
N HIS A 8 -7.71 0.94 3.13
CA HIS A 8 -8.37 0.08 2.15
C HIS A 8 -8.95 0.87 0.96
N THR A 9 -9.45 2.08 1.20
CA THR A 9 -9.98 2.93 0.14
C THR A 9 -8.87 3.40 -0.80
N ILE A 10 -7.73 3.85 -0.25
CA ILE A 10 -6.55 4.24 -1.03
C ILE A 10 -5.99 3.05 -1.79
N ALA A 11 -5.84 1.90 -1.13
CA ALA A 11 -5.40 0.64 -1.74
C ALA A 11 -6.27 0.25 -2.94
N ARG A 12 -7.60 0.29 -2.78
CA ARG A 12 -8.53 0.00 -3.87
C ARG A 12 -8.36 0.98 -5.03
N GLN A 13 -8.32 2.28 -4.76
CA GLN A 13 -8.18 3.31 -5.80
C GLN A 13 -6.86 3.16 -6.58
N MET A 14 -5.76 2.90 -5.89
CA MET A 14 -4.47 2.67 -6.53
C MET A 14 -4.49 1.37 -7.35
N PHE A 15 -5.06 0.30 -6.82
CA PHE A 15 -5.15 -0.99 -7.51
C PHE A 15 -6.07 -0.93 -8.73
N GLU A 16 -7.20 -0.23 -8.66
CA GLU A 16 -8.10 -0.02 -9.81
C GLU A 16 -7.45 0.82 -10.91
N ARG A 17 -6.62 1.81 -10.53
CA ARG A 17 -5.97 2.72 -11.47
C ARG A 17 -4.68 2.17 -12.09
N HIS A 18 -3.87 1.48 -11.31
CA HIS A 18 -2.52 1.04 -11.68
C HIS A 18 -2.36 -0.49 -11.69
N GLY A 19 -3.38 -1.25 -11.30
CA GLY A 19 -3.32 -2.71 -11.24
C GLY A 19 -2.21 -3.20 -10.32
N PHE A 20 -1.45 -4.21 -10.76
CA PHE A 20 -0.35 -4.78 -9.98
C PHE A 20 0.81 -3.80 -9.74
N ASP A 21 0.99 -2.79 -10.59
CA ASP A 21 2.04 -1.78 -10.41
C ASP A 21 1.81 -0.93 -9.15
N ALA A 22 0.56 -0.85 -8.69
CA ALA A 22 0.19 -0.15 -7.45
C ALA A 22 0.92 -0.71 -6.21
N ILE A 23 1.15 -2.03 -6.16
CA ILE A 23 1.86 -2.69 -5.06
C ILE A 23 3.33 -2.26 -5.04
N ALA A 24 3.97 -2.27 -6.21
CA ALA A 24 5.34 -1.81 -6.36
C ALA A 24 5.48 -0.32 -6.03
N GLU A 25 4.48 0.50 -6.38
CA GLU A 25 4.45 1.92 -6.05
C GLU A 25 4.34 2.17 -4.54
N ALA A 26 3.41 1.49 -3.85
CA ALA A 26 3.30 1.60 -2.39
C ALA A 26 4.59 1.14 -1.68
N ALA A 27 5.22 0.05 -2.14
CA ALA A 27 6.49 -0.41 -1.60
C ALA A 27 7.63 0.61 -1.80
N ARG A 28 7.72 1.25 -2.98
CA ARG A 28 8.70 2.31 -3.25
C ARG A 28 8.47 3.54 -2.38
N ASN A 29 7.23 3.95 -2.19
CA ASN A 29 6.89 5.09 -1.34
C ASN A 29 7.22 4.80 0.12
N ALA A 30 6.93 3.60 0.62
CA ALA A 30 7.33 3.18 1.97
C ALA A 30 8.85 3.32 2.18
N LEU A 31 9.66 2.80 1.25
CA LEU A 31 11.12 2.91 1.30
C LEU A 31 11.60 4.37 1.21
N ALA A 32 10.94 5.20 0.41
CA ALA A 32 11.27 6.62 0.30
C ALA A 32 11.01 7.36 1.62
N CYS A 33 9.89 7.08 2.28
CA CYS A 33 9.55 7.62 3.60
C CYS A 33 10.53 7.13 4.67
N GLU A 34 10.89 5.83 4.67
CA GLU A 34 11.91 5.28 5.58
C GLU A 34 13.25 6.02 5.44
N ARG A 35 13.69 6.27 4.20
CA ARG A 35 14.94 7.02 3.93
C ARG A 35 14.90 8.47 4.38
N LYS A 36 13.72 9.09 4.37
CA LYS A 36 13.50 10.47 4.84
C LYS A 36 13.32 10.57 6.35
N GLY A 37 13.21 9.44 7.06
CA GLY A 37 12.90 9.40 8.50
C GLY A 37 11.41 9.54 8.82
N GLU A 38 10.54 9.44 7.82
CA GLU A 38 9.08 9.56 7.94
C GLU A 38 8.46 8.20 8.32
N ALA A 39 8.79 7.71 9.50
CA ALA A 39 8.44 6.35 9.93
C ALA A 39 6.92 6.08 9.99
N GLU A 40 6.10 7.08 10.34
CA GLU A 40 4.64 6.94 10.33
C GLU A 40 4.09 6.80 8.90
N GLU A 41 4.56 7.63 7.97
CA GLU A 41 4.11 7.58 6.58
C GLU A 41 4.58 6.29 5.90
N ALA A 42 5.78 5.83 6.21
CA ALA A 42 6.26 4.53 5.77
C ALA A 42 5.33 3.39 6.22
N ARG A 43 4.89 3.39 7.49
CA ARG A 43 3.92 2.39 7.98
C ARG A 43 2.59 2.47 7.24
N GLU A 44 2.08 3.68 6.97
CA GLU A 44 0.85 3.84 6.19
C GLU A 44 0.99 3.25 4.78
N TRP A 45 2.12 3.47 4.10
CA TRP A 45 2.39 2.86 2.80
C TRP A 45 2.49 1.34 2.84
N ARG A 46 3.08 0.76 3.89
CA ARG A 46 3.11 -0.70 4.10
C ARG A 46 1.72 -1.28 4.28
N HIS A 47 0.87 -0.62 5.07
CA HIS A 47 -0.52 -1.06 5.24
C HIS A 47 -1.32 -0.99 3.93
N ILE A 48 -1.08 0.02 3.09
CA ILE A 48 -1.67 0.12 1.76
C ILE A 48 -1.17 -1.01 0.85
N GLU A 49 0.14 -1.30 0.86
CA GLU A 49 0.76 -2.40 0.12
C GLU A 49 0.13 -3.76 0.48
N ASP A 50 -0.02 -4.04 1.78
CA ASP A 50 -0.60 -5.30 2.26
C ASP A 50 -2.08 -5.42 1.91
N ALA A 51 -2.86 -4.33 2.02
CA ALA A 51 -4.25 -4.32 1.58
C ALA A 51 -4.39 -4.62 0.07
N MET A 52 -3.49 -4.08 -0.76
CA MET A 52 -3.48 -4.38 -2.21
C MET A 52 -3.06 -5.82 -2.51
N LYS A 53 -2.10 -6.38 -1.77
CA LYS A 53 -1.73 -7.81 -1.88
C LYS A 53 -2.89 -8.74 -1.54
N MET A 54 -3.71 -8.37 -0.54
CA MET A 54 -4.94 -9.09 -0.21
C MET A 54 -5.99 -8.98 -1.33
N MET A 55 -6.10 -7.81 -1.97
CA MET A 55 -7.02 -7.56 -3.10
C MET A 55 -6.65 -8.26 -4.40
N ARG A 56 -5.35 -8.50 -4.65
CA ARG A 56 -4.86 -9.35 -5.75
C ARG A 56 -5.49 -10.75 -5.72
N GLY A 57 -6.10 -11.13 -4.60
CA GLY A 57 -6.68 -12.43 -4.39
C GLY A 57 -5.60 -13.49 -4.17
N PRO A 58 -5.99 -14.70 -3.76
CA PRO A 58 -5.05 -15.78 -3.61
C PRO A 58 -4.39 -16.11 -4.96
N HIS A 59 -3.07 -15.96 -5.02
CA HIS A 59 -2.25 -17.00 -5.65
C HIS A 59 -2.02 -18.08 -4.58
N GLN A 60 -3.09 -18.69 -4.11
CA GLN A 60 -3.06 -19.74 -3.10
C GLN A 60 -3.99 -20.85 -3.61
N SER A 61 -3.52 -22.06 -3.91
CA SER A 61 -2.25 -22.69 -3.52
C SER A 61 -1.02 -22.32 -4.36
#